data_AF-A0A1G4YTV3-F1
#
_entry.id   AF-A0A1G4YTV3-F1
#
_cell.length_a   1.000
_cell.length_b   1.000
_cell.length_c   1.000
_cell.angle_alpha   90.00
_cell.angle_beta   90.00
_cell.angle_gamma   90.00
#
_symmetry.space_group_name_H-M   'P 1'
#
loop_
_entity.id
_entity.type
_entity.pdbx_description
1 polymer ?
#
loop_
_entity_poly.entity_id
_entity_poly.type
_entity_poly.pdbx_seq_one_letter_code
_entity_poly.pdbx_strand_id
1 'polypeptide(L)'
;MSTNATTTLTVWSADRGALAAYRARVAGPEAVFSLEAAVPTGLALDAWDWERATALWGCGRPELPGGALTDLGDRLVYQVDTPWAPPHTAFATLSAAFPGTVAHALTTCETEYASTAWFAGGRTVDMRETELDLPEEELDDWDGEWHLPADWSFDVARARALLG
;
A
#
# COMPACT_ATOMS: atom_id res chain seq x y z
N MET A 1 -4.87 18.71 11.09
CA MET A 1 -3.84 17.71 10.78
C MET A 1 -4.34 16.88 9.62
N SER A 2 -3.49 16.59 8.64
CA SER A 2 -3.89 15.85 7.44
C SER A 2 -3.70 14.38 7.74
N THR A 3 -4.74 13.68 8.18
CA THR A 3 -4.67 12.24 8.50
C THR A 3 -4.45 11.44 7.22
N ASN A 4 -3.19 11.29 6.83
CA ASN A 4 -2.78 10.55 5.65
C ASN A 4 -2.06 9.27 6.09
N ALA A 5 -2.42 8.16 5.46
CA ALA A 5 -1.69 6.92 5.56
C ALA A 5 -0.66 6.87 4.43
N THR A 6 0.63 6.89 4.79
CA THR A 6 1.75 6.72 3.87
C THR A 6 2.12 5.26 3.80
N THR A 7 1.97 4.64 2.64
CA THR A 7 2.25 3.21 2.44
C THR A 7 3.47 3.00 1.55
N THR A 8 4.47 2.29 2.06
CA THR A 8 5.50 1.66 1.23
C THR A 8 5.00 0.30 0.74
N LEU A 9 4.60 0.23 -0.52
CA LEU A 9 4.14 -0.99 -1.18
C LEU A 9 5.28 -1.65 -1.95
N THR A 10 5.72 -2.82 -1.50
CA THR A 10 6.69 -3.66 -2.21
C THR A 10 5.97 -4.77 -2.95
N VAL A 11 6.10 -4.82 -4.27
CA VAL A 11 5.51 -5.84 -5.15
C VAL A 11 6.61 -6.70 -5.72
N TRP A 12 6.57 -8.00 -5.44
CA TRP A 12 7.58 -8.97 -5.83
C TRP A 12 7.01 -10.05 -6.75
N SER A 13 7.83 -10.52 -7.68
CA SER A 13 7.57 -11.73 -8.47
C SER A 13 8.88 -12.35 -8.92
N ALA A 14 8.89 -13.69 -9.05
CA ALA A 14 9.96 -14.39 -9.76
C ALA A 14 9.89 -14.17 -11.29
N ASP A 15 8.73 -13.77 -11.81
CA ASP A 15 8.51 -13.48 -13.23
C ASP A 15 8.58 -11.97 -13.48
N ARG A 16 9.60 -11.54 -14.23
CA ARG A 16 9.74 -10.14 -14.65
C ARG A 16 8.61 -9.67 -15.56
N GLY A 17 8.01 -10.57 -16.34
CA GLY A 17 6.84 -10.28 -17.16
C GLY A 17 5.64 -9.87 -16.29
N ALA A 18 5.41 -10.58 -15.18
CA ALA A 18 4.37 -10.25 -14.21
C ALA A 18 4.58 -8.87 -13.57
N LEU A 19 5.81 -8.52 -13.18
CA LEU A 19 6.12 -7.17 -12.64
C LEU A 19 5.91 -6.07 -13.68
N ALA A 20 6.33 -6.29 -14.94
CA ALA A 20 6.11 -5.32 -16.01
C ALA A 20 4.61 -5.10 -16.28
N ALA A 21 3.82 -6.18 -16.28
CA ALA A 21 2.36 -6.09 -16.44
C ALA A 21 1.70 -5.38 -15.26
N TYR A 22 2.11 -5.68 -14.03
CA TYR A 22 1.65 -5.00 -12.83
C TYR A 22 1.95 -3.49 -12.92
N ARG A 23 3.19 -3.13 -13.24
CA ARG A 23 3.63 -1.74 -13.38
C ARG A 23 2.80 -0.98 -14.41
N ALA A 24 2.53 -1.60 -15.55
CA ALA A 24 1.71 -0.99 -16.60
C ALA A 24 0.25 -0.80 -16.16
N ARG A 25 -0.29 -1.73 -15.35
CA ARG A 25 -1.68 -1.68 -14.87
C ARG A 25 -1.92 -0.58 -13.86
N VAL A 26 -0.99 -0.36 -12.93
CA VAL A 26 -1.18 0.60 -11.83
C VAL A 26 -0.75 2.02 -12.20
N ALA A 27 -0.08 2.22 -13.33
CA ALA A 27 0.32 3.54 -13.78
C ALA A 27 -0.90 4.38 -14.18
N GLY A 28 -1.05 5.55 -13.55
CA GLY A 28 -2.05 6.55 -13.91
C GLY A 28 -1.49 7.62 -14.85
N PRO A 29 -2.34 8.54 -15.35
CA PRO A 29 -1.89 9.63 -16.23
C PRO A 29 -0.86 10.56 -15.60
N GLU A 30 -0.93 10.74 -14.28
CA GLU A 30 -0.11 11.70 -13.51
C GLU A 30 0.63 11.05 -12.34
N ALA A 31 0.55 9.72 -12.20
CA ALA A 31 1.11 9.00 -11.05
C ALA A 31 1.70 7.66 -11.47
N VAL A 32 2.84 7.30 -10.87
CA VAL A 32 3.47 5.97 -11.06
C VAL A 32 2.65 4.83 -10.45
N PHE A 33 1.77 5.16 -9.49
CA PHE A 33 0.74 4.29 -8.93
C PHE A 33 -0.54 5.10 -8.76
N SER A 34 -1.64 4.64 -9.34
CA SER A 34 -2.97 5.22 -9.18
C SER A 34 -3.96 4.14 -8.80
N LEU A 35 -4.78 4.41 -7.79
CA LEU A 35 -5.85 3.51 -7.34
C LEU A 35 -6.96 3.41 -8.38
N GLU A 36 -7.29 4.50 -9.08
CA GLU A 36 -8.24 4.49 -10.19
C GLU A 36 -7.68 3.68 -11.38
N ALA A 37 -6.38 3.80 -11.67
CA ALA A 37 -5.75 2.95 -12.67
C ALA A 37 -5.68 1.49 -12.24
N ALA A 38 -5.49 1.19 -10.96
CA ALA A 38 -5.39 -0.15 -10.40
C ALA A 38 -6.74 -0.87 -10.26
N VAL A 39 -7.73 -0.20 -9.67
CA VAL A 39 -9.07 -0.70 -9.36
C VAL A 39 -10.06 0.44 -9.67
N PRO A 40 -10.55 0.53 -10.91
CA PRO A 40 -11.38 1.66 -11.33
C PRO A 40 -12.68 1.77 -10.54
N THR A 41 -12.99 2.96 -10.05
CA THR A 41 -14.27 3.30 -9.43
C THR A 41 -15.27 3.84 -10.45
N GLY A 42 -14.77 4.27 -11.61
CA GLY A 42 -15.56 4.90 -12.67
C GLY A 42 -15.95 6.35 -12.36
N LEU A 43 -15.37 6.95 -11.33
CA LEU A 43 -15.59 8.33 -10.94
C LEU A 43 -14.53 9.25 -11.58
N ALA A 44 -14.86 10.53 -11.73
CA ALA A 44 -13.86 11.54 -12.08
C ALA A 44 -12.81 11.66 -10.96
N LEU A 45 -11.60 12.09 -11.31
CA LEU A 45 -10.46 12.16 -10.36
C LEU A 45 -10.79 12.94 -9.08
N ASP A 46 -11.51 14.04 -9.24
CA ASP A 46 -11.93 15.01 -8.23
C ASP A 46 -13.33 14.74 -7.64
N ALA A 47 -14.06 13.73 -8.14
CA ALA A 47 -15.38 13.41 -7.63
C ALA A 47 -15.29 12.76 -6.24
N TRP A 48 -16.17 13.19 -5.32
CA TRP A 48 -16.25 12.65 -3.97
C TRP A 48 -17.34 11.57 -3.85
N ASP A 49 -16.94 10.34 -3.55
CA ASP A 49 -17.84 9.23 -3.17
C ASP A 49 -17.09 8.31 -2.19
N TRP A 50 -17.18 8.65 -0.91
CA TRP A 50 -16.48 7.99 0.19
C TRP A 50 -16.81 6.51 0.29
N GLU A 51 -18.10 6.15 0.17
CA GLU A 51 -18.56 4.78 0.36
C GLU A 51 -18.04 3.87 -0.74
N ARG A 52 -18.08 4.33 -1.99
CA ARG A 52 -17.56 3.57 -3.12
C ARG A 52 -16.05 3.41 -3.06
N ALA A 53 -15.31 4.49 -2.76
CA ALA A 53 -13.86 4.43 -2.62
C ALA A 53 -13.46 3.46 -1.50
N THR A 54 -14.09 3.56 -0.33
CA THR A 54 -13.82 2.66 0.80
C THR A 54 -14.14 1.20 0.44
N ALA A 55 -15.24 0.94 -0.24
CA ALA A 55 -15.61 -0.41 -0.64
C ALA A 55 -14.63 -1.05 -1.65
N LEU A 56 -14.10 -0.27 -2.59
CA LEU A 56 -13.20 -0.77 -3.65
C LEU A 56 -11.73 -0.74 -3.24
N TRP A 57 -11.31 0.28 -2.52
CA TRP A 57 -9.89 0.51 -2.19
C TRP A 57 -9.58 0.20 -0.73
N GLY A 58 -10.53 0.35 0.19
CA GLY A 58 -10.30 0.26 1.63
C GLY A 58 -9.89 1.59 2.26
N CYS A 59 -9.87 2.68 1.48
CA CYS A 59 -9.51 4.02 1.93
C CYS A 59 -10.40 5.09 1.29
N GLY A 60 -10.21 6.32 1.75
CA GLY A 60 -10.84 7.50 1.18
C GLY A 60 -10.35 7.91 -0.19
N ARG A 61 -11.10 8.82 -0.80
CA ARG A 61 -10.72 9.65 -1.96
C ARG A 61 -10.53 11.11 -1.48
N PRO A 62 -9.80 12.00 -2.18
CA PRO A 62 -8.95 11.83 -3.36
C PRO A 62 -7.76 10.89 -3.13
N GLU A 63 -7.25 10.29 -4.21
CA GLU A 63 -5.86 9.85 -4.23
C GLU A 63 -4.97 11.07 -3.99
N LEU A 64 -3.97 10.94 -3.11
CA LEU A 64 -2.98 11.99 -2.92
C LEU A 64 -1.93 11.91 -4.04
N PRO A 65 -1.15 12.98 -4.29
CA PRO A 65 -0.16 12.99 -5.36
C PRO A 65 0.71 11.73 -5.34
N GLY A 66 0.93 11.12 -6.50
CA GLY A 66 1.64 9.85 -6.59
C GLY A 66 3.04 9.92 -5.99
N GLY A 67 3.34 9.00 -5.08
CA GLY A 67 4.65 8.86 -4.47
C GLY A 67 5.69 8.30 -5.43
N ALA A 68 6.92 8.08 -4.95
CA ALA A 68 8.03 7.58 -5.75
C ALA A 68 7.86 6.11 -6.17
N LEU A 69 8.51 5.72 -7.26
CA LEU A 69 8.72 4.34 -7.68
C LEU A 69 10.22 4.02 -7.71
N THR A 70 10.63 2.94 -7.04
CA THR A 70 11.95 2.32 -7.18
C THR A 70 11.82 0.93 -7.78
N ASP A 71 12.49 0.68 -8.90
CA ASP A 71 12.59 -0.64 -9.54
C ASP A 71 13.91 -1.31 -9.15
N LEU A 72 13.83 -2.43 -8.43
CA LEU A 72 14.98 -3.20 -7.95
C LEU A 72 15.24 -4.46 -8.80
N GLY A 73 14.49 -4.65 -9.89
CA GLY A 73 14.66 -5.73 -10.86
C GLY A 73 13.97 -7.05 -10.49
N ASP A 74 13.87 -7.39 -9.20
CA ASP A 74 13.05 -8.51 -8.69
C ASP A 74 11.80 -8.03 -7.94
N ARG A 75 11.70 -6.73 -7.70
CA ARG A 75 10.56 -6.09 -7.05
C ARG A 75 10.44 -4.62 -7.44
N LEU A 76 9.22 -4.12 -7.32
CA LEU A 76 8.86 -2.71 -7.46
C LEU A 76 8.48 -2.17 -6.09
N VAL A 77 8.98 -1.00 -5.73
CA VAL A 77 8.65 -0.33 -4.47
C VAL A 77 7.97 0.98 -4.78
N TYR A 78 6.73 1.13 -4.33
CA TYR A 78 5.92 2.33 -4.49
C TYR A 78 5.73 3.01 -3.15
N GLN A 79 5.69 4.34 -3.16
CA GLN A 79 5.04 5.11 -2.10
C GLN A 79 3.61 5.43 -2.55
N VAL A 80 2.64 5.07 -1.72
CA VAL A 80 1.20 5.26 -1.96
C VAL A 80 0.62 6.02 -0.78
N ASP A 81 0.16 7.23 -1.04
CA ASP A 81 -0.38 8.12 -0.01
C ASP A 81 -1.90 8.17 -0.16
N THR A 82 -2.61 7.88 0.93
CA THR A 82 -4.07 7.81 0.94
C THR A 82 -4.67 8.51 2.15
N PRO A 83 -5.86 9.09 2.02
CA PRO A 83 -6.57 9.65 3.17
C PRO A 83 -6.98 8.58 4.17
N TRP A 84 -6.66 8.81 5.44
CA TRP A 84 -7.05 8.09 6.68
C TRP A 84 -6.67 6.62 6.83
N ALA A 85 -6.55 5.86 5.74
CA ALA A 85 -6.31 4.42 5.78
C ALA A 85 -5.52 3.96 4.55
N PRO A 86 -4.75 2.86 4.64
CA PRO A 86 -4.11 2.26 3.48
C PRO A 86 -5.11 1.55 2.57
N PRO A 87 -4.86 1.47 1.25
CA PRO A 87 -5.79 0.88 0.29
C PRO A 87 -5.67 -0.66 0.22
N HIS A 88 -5.84 -1.34 1.35
CA HIS A 88 -5.67 -2.80 1.48
C HIS A 88 -6.59 -3.60 0.55
N THR A 89 -7.83 -3.16 0.32
CA THR A 89 -8.76 -3.83 -0.58
C THR A 89 -8.28 -3.75 -2.04
N ALA A 90 -7.69 -2.62 -2.44
CA ALA A 90 -7.08 -2.50 -3.76
C ALA A 90 -5.88 -3.43 -3.91
N PHE A 91 -5.01 -3.52 -2.90
CA PHE A 91 -3.85 -4.40 -2.92
C PHE A 91 -4.25 -5.89 -2.99
N ALA A 92 -5.24 -6.30 -2.20
CA ALA A 92 -5.81 -7.63 -2.29
C ALA A 92 -6.36 -7.89 -3.71
N THR A 93 -7.16 -6.98 -4.24
CA THR A 93 -7.72 -7.08 -5.61
C THR A 93 -6.64 -7.20 -6.68
N LEU A 94 -5.59 -6.40 -6.61
CA LEU A 94 -4.44 -6.48 -7.52
C LEU A 94 -3.73 -7.83 -7.42
N SER A 95 -3.52 -8.34 -6.20
CA SER A 95 -2.90 -9.67 -6.03
C SER A 95 -3.75 -10.81 -6.61
N ALA A 96 -5.07 -10.64 -6.74
CA ALA A 96 -5.93 -11.58 -7.48
C ALA A 96 -5.74 -11.47 -9.00
N ALA A 97 -5.65 -10.23 -9.51
CA ALA A 97 -5.46 -9.97 -10.94
C ALA A 97 -4.07 -10.37 -11.45
N PHE A 98 -3.07 -10.36 -10.57
CA PHE A 98 -1.69 -10.74 -10.84
C PHE A 98 -1.25 -11.88 -9.91
N PRO A 99 -1.77 -13.11 -10.11
CA PRO A 99 -1.53 -14.22 -9.18
C PRO A 99 -0.06 -14.67 -9.10
N GLY A 100 0.78 -14.26 -10.06
CA GLY A 100 2.23 -14.46 -10.00
C GLY A 100 2.97 -13.41 -9.15
N THR A 101 2.28 -12.53 -8.44
CA THR A 101 2.87 -11.47 -7.62
C THR A 101 2.47 -11.59 -6.15
N VAL A 102 3.33 -11.10 -5.27
CA VAL A 102 3.06 -10.88 -3.85
C VAL A 102 3.28 -9.42 -3.54
N ALA A 103 2.37 -8.82 -2.79
CA ALA A 103 2.52 -7.47 -2.30
C ALA A 103 2.73 -7.45 -0.79
N HIS A 104 3.62 -6.58 -0.33
CA HIS A 104 3.85 -6.28 1.07
C HIS A 104 3.66 -4.78 1.27
N ALA A 105 2.75 -4.40 2.14
CA ALA A 105 2.50 -3.01 2.51
C ALA A 105 3.06 -2.75 3.90
N LEU A 106 3.82 -1.67 4.04
CA LEU A 106 4.17 -1.08 5.32
C LEU A 106 3.60 0.33 5.36
N THR A 107 2.74 0.60 6.33
CA THR A 107 1.97 1.85 6.42
C THR A 107 2.29 2.55 7.72
N THR A 108 2.43 3.87 7.68
CA THR A 108 2.40 4.73 8.86
C THR A 108 1.32 5.80 8.65
N CYS A 109 0.56 6.11 9.70
CA CYS A 109 -0.41 7.20 9.73
C CYS A 109 -0.03 8.13 10.88
N GLU A 110 0.67 9.22 10.53
CA GLU A 110 1.17 10.26 11.46
C GLU A 110 1.40 9.72 12.89
N THR A 111 0.58 10.14 13.84
CA THR A 111 0.65 9.80 15.26
C THR A 111 -0.33 8.70 15.69
N GLU A 112 -1.04 8.06 14.76
CA GLU A 112 -2.14 7.14 15.10
C GLU A 112 -1.67 5.69 15.12
N TYR A 113 -1.14 5.21 14.01
CA TYR A 113 -0.79 3.79 13.87
C TYR A 113 0.29 3.54 12.83
N ALA A 114 0.92 2.38 12.95
CA ALA A 114 1.68 1.74 11.89
C ALA A 114 1.16 0.32 11.66
N SER A 115 1.18 -0.14 10.41
CA SER A 115 0.74 -1.49 10.07
C SER A 115 1.59 -2.14 8.99
N THR A 116 1.60 -3.46 8.99
CA THR A 116 2.17 -4.30 7.92
C THR A 116 1.11 -5.25 7.41
N ALA A 117 1.12 -5.50 6.10
CA ALA A 117 0.23 -6.48 5.49
C ALA A 117 0.89 -7.20 4.31
N TRP A 118 0.59 -8.49 4.17
CA TRP A 118 0.99 -9.33 3.03
C TRP A 118 -0.23 -9.71 2.20
N PHE A 119 -0.16 -9.58 0.88
CA PHE A 119 -1.23 -9.89 -0.05
C PHE A 119 -0.77 -10.88 -1.13
N ALA A 120 -1.56 -11.93 -1.33
CA ALA A 120 -1.31 -12.92 -2.37
C ALA A 120 -2.65 -13.54 -2.83
N GLY A 121 -2.83 -13.68 -4.15
CA GLY A 121 -3.97 -14.40 -4.73
C GLY A 121 -5.35 -13.88 -4.30
N GLY A 122 -5.50 -12.57 -4.09
CA GLY A 122 -6.78 -11.96 -3.70
C GLY A 122 -7.03 -11.85 -2.21
N ARG A 123 -6.05 -12.21 -1.38
CA ARG A 123 -6.22 -12.31 0.07
C ARG A 123 -5.19 -11.49 0.81
N THR A 124 -5.62 -10.90 1.92
CA THR A 124 -4.72 -10.52 3.02
C THR A 124 -4.30 -11.79 3.76
N VAL A 125 -3.01 -12.09 3.75
CA VAL A 125 -2.44 -13.32 4.31
C VAL A 125 -2.04 -13.14 5.77
N ASP A 126 -1.41 -12.02 6.06
CA ASP A 126 -0.97 -11.61 7.41
C ASP A 126 -1.12 -10.10 7.47
N MET A 127 -1.68 -9.62 8.57
CA MET A 127 -1.86 -8.20 8.81
C MET A 127 -1.66 -7.94 10.29
N ARG A 128 -0.84 -6.96 10.61
CA ARG A 128 -0.52 -6.57 11.98
C ARG A 128 -0.49 -5.06 12.05
N GLU A 129 -0.85 -4.54 13.21
CA GLU A 129 -0.95 -3.12 13.48
C GLU A 129 -0.39 -2.86 14.87
N THR A 130 0.17 -1.68 15.05
CA THR A 130 0.57 -1.13 16.34
C THR A 130 0.15 0.33 16.36
N GLU A 131 -0.26 0.79 17.53
CA GLU A 131 -0.53 2.20 17.78
C GLU A 131 0.76 2.91 18.20
N LEU A 132 0.77 4.24 18.13
CA LEU A 132 1.83 5.05 18.72
C LEU A 132 1.55 5.15 20.22
N ASP A 133 2.22 4.33 21.01
CA ASP A 133 2.08 4.33 22.48
C ASP A 133 3.01 5.39 23.10
N LEU A 134 2.72 6.67 22.84
CA LEU A 134 3.40 7.80 23.45
C LEU A 134 2.41 8.64 24.30
N PRO A 135 2.78 9.03 25.53
CA PRO A 135 2.04 10.03 26.28
C PRO A 135 1.90 11.35 25.50
N GLU A 136 0.82 12.11 25.74
CA GLU A 136 0.59 13.41 25.06
C GLU A 136 1.78 14.38 25.22
N GLU A 137 2.43 14.35 26.39
CA GLU A 137 3.62 15.17 26.68
C GLU A 137 4.85 14.76 25.85
N GLU A 138 4.91 13.51 25.37
CA GLU A 138 6.00 13.00 24.53
C GLU A 138 5.68 13.11 23.03
N LEU A 139 4.40 13.29 22.64
CA LEU A 139 4.00 13.50 21.25
C LEU A 139 4.55 14.80 20.67
N ASP A 140 4.62 15.87 21.48
CA ASP A 140 5.16 17.16 21.07
C ASP A 140 6.68 17.09 20.80
N ASP A 141 7.38 16.15 21.44
CA ASP A 141 8.82 15.91 21.30
C ASP A 141 9.15 14.76 20.33
N TRP A 142 8.14 14.10 19.75
CA TRP A 142 8.34 12.99 18.83
C TRP A 142 8.92 13.49 17.49
N ASP A 143 10.00 12.87 17.05
CA ASP A 143 10.72 13.23 15.82
C ASP A 143 9.99 12.80 14.53
N GLY A 144 8.84 12.14 14.66
CA GLY A 144 8.05 11.61 13.54
C GLY A 144 8.55 10.27 13.01
N GLU A 145 9.54 9.64 13.66
CA GLU A 145 10.08 8.35 13.25
C GLU A 145 9.46 7.18 14.03
N TRP A 146 9.00 6.18 13.30
CA TRP A 146 8.45 4.96 13.87
C TRP A 146 9.54 3.91 14.12
N HIS A 147 9.60 3.37 15.34
CA HIS A 147 10.41 2.20 15.67
C HIS A 147 9.64 0.91 15.39
N LEU A 148 9.70 0.45 14.14
CA LEU A 148 8.93 -0.69 13.67
C LEU A 148 9.62 -2.04 13.97
N PRO A 149 8.87 -3.12 14.24
CA PRO A 149 9.43 -4.46 14.41
C PRO A 149 10.24 -4.89 13.17
N ALA A 150 11.43 -5.46 13.36
CA ALA A 150 12.31 -5.85 12.25
C ALA A 150 11.66 -6.88 11.31
N ASP A 151 10.77 -7.72 11.83
CA ASP A 151 10.06 -8.75 11.07
C ASP A 151 8.90 -8.19 10.22
N TRP A 152 8.63 -6.88 10.29
CA TRP A 152 7.73 -6.17 9.37
C TRP A 152 8.44 -5.76 8.07
N SER A 153 9.76 -5.96 7.98
CA SER A 153 10.48 -5.71 6.72
C SER A 153 10.13 -6.74 5.64
N PHE A 154 10.24 -6.31 4.38
CA PHE A 154 10.02 -7.20 3.24
C PHE A 154 11.08 -8.32 3.20
N ASP A 155 10.63 -9.58 3.09
CA ASP A 155 11.48 -10.75 2.93
C ASP A 155 11.12 -11.54 1.65
N VAL A 156 12.12 -11.75 0.80
CA VAL A 156 12.00 -12.54 -0.45
C VAL A 156 11.69 -14.01 -0.16
N ALA A 157 12.23 -14.60 0.91
CA ALA A 157 11.98 -16.00 1.23
C ALA A 157 10.50 -16.22 1.58
N ARG A 158 9.94 -15.31 2.39
CA ARG A 158 8.50 -15.26 2.65
C ARG A 158 7.68 -15.03 1.38
N ALA A 159 8.05 -14.06 0.54
CA ALA A 159 7.34 -13.79 -0.70
C ALA A 159 7.29 -15.03 -1.63
N ARG A 160 8.40 -15.78 -1.73
CA ARG A 160 8.45 -17.05 -2.46
C ARG A 160 7.50 -18.09 -1.87
N ALA A 161 7.53 -18.28 -0.55
CA ALA A 161 6.67 -19.25 0.11
C ALA A 161 5.17 -18.96 -0.09
N LEU A 162 4.80 -17.69 -0.25
CA LEU A 162 3.41 -17.28 -0.51
C LEU A 162 2.93 -17.56 -1.95
N LEU A 163 3.83 -17.72 -2.92
CA LEU A 163 3.46 -18.13 -4.29
C LEU A 163 3.40 -19.66 -4.48
N GLY A 164 3.92 -20.44 -3.53
CA GLY A 164 4.06 -21.90 -3.65
C GLY A 164 5.28 -22.32 -4.46
#